data_AF-A0A957LGT2-F1
#
_entry.id   AF-A0A957LGT2-F1
#
_cell.length_a   1.000
_cell.length_b   1.000
_cell.length_c   1.000
_cell.angle_alpha   90.00
_cell.angle_beta   90.00
_cell.angle_gamma   90.00
#
_symmetry.space_group_name_H-M   'P 1'
#
loop_
_entity.id
_entity.type
_entity.pdbx_description
1 polymer ?
#
loop_
_entity_poly.entity_id
_entity_poly.type
_entity_poly.pdbx_seq_one_letter_code
_entity_poly.pdbx_strand_id
1 'polypeptide(L)' 'MWDAFINLMLNSMILLYQTLGNNFILALVVFTVIIRLLLLPLNLRQQRSSIRMQELQPQVQAIQKKYRDNPQKMQEEFA' A
#
# COMPACT_ATOMS: atom_id res chain seq x y z
N MET A 1 14.96 -0.19 -21.32
CA MET A 1 14.15 0.35 -20.20
C MET A 1 14.19 -0.57 -18.99
N TRP A 2 13.86 -1.86 -19.18
CA TRP A 2 13.97 -2.87 -18.13
C TRP A 2 15.38 -3.00 -17.54
N ASP A 3 16.42 -2.94 -18.39
CA ASP A 3 17.81 -3.01 -17.93
C ASP A 3 18.21 -1.81 -17.06
N ALA A 4 17.66 -0.63 -17.34
CA ALA A 4 17.92 0.55 -16.51
C ALA A 4 17.30 0.39 -15.11
N PHE A 5 16.12 -0.23 -15.03
CA PHE A 5 15.47 -0.56 -13.76
C PHE A 5 16.26 -1.62 -12.97
N ILE A 6 16.71 -2.68 -13.65
CA ILE A 6 17.53 -3.73 -13.02
C ILE A 6 18.88 -3.17 -12.54
N ASN A 7 19.55 -2.36 -13.36
CA ASN A 7 20.84 -1.76 -13.02
C ASN A 7 20.71 -0.77 -11.85
N LEU A 8 19.62 0.02 -11.80
CA LEU A 8 19.33 0.89 -10.65
C LEU A 8 19.17 0.06 -9.37
N MET A 9 18.42 -1.04 -9.44
CA MET A 9 18.21 -1.95 -8.30
C MET A 9 19.51 -2.60 -7.84
N LEU A 10 20.30 -3.15 -8.76
CA LEU A 10 21.58 -3.80 -8.45
C LEU A 10 22.60 -2.81 -7.86
N ASN A 11 22.73 -1.62 -8.45
CA ASN A 11 23.66 -0.61 -7.96
C ASN A 11 23.32 -0.16 -6.53
N SER A 12 22.03 -0.07 -6.18
CA SER A 12 21.60 0.24 -4.81
C SER A 12 21.98 -0.87 -3.82
N MET A 13 21.86 -2.15 -4.20
CA MET A 13 22.25 -3.28 -3.35
C MET A 13 23.76 -3.34 -3.15
N ILE A 14 24.55 -3.13 -4.20
CA ILE A 14 26.00 -3.14 -4.14
C ILE A 14 26.51 -1.98 -3.29
N LEU A 15 25.94 -0.78 -3.43
CA LEU A 15 26.30 0.39 -2.63
C LEU A 15 26.05 0.17 -1.14
N LEU A 16 24.91 -0.44 -0.78
CA LEU A 16 24.64 -0.83 0.61
C LEU A 16 25.59 -1.92 1.11
N TYR A 17 25.94 -2.90 0.27
CA TYR A 17 26.88 -3.96 0.64
C TYR A 17 28.30 -3.43 0.90
N GLN A 18 28.79 -2.53 0.05
CA GLN A 18 30.12 -1.93 0.17
C GLN A 18 30.22 -0.96 1.36
N THR A 19 29.21 -0.12 1.57
CA THR A 19 29.20 0.86 2.68
C THR A 19 29.12 0.21 4.07
N LEU A 20 28.55 -1.00 4.16
CA LEU A 20 28.39 -1.74 5.42
C LEU A 20 29.49 -2.79 5.65
N GLY A 21 30.59 -2.73 4.89
CA GLY A 21 31.80 -3.52 5.14
C GLY A 21 31.64 -5.01 4.82
N ASN A 22 30.95 -5.35 3.72
CA ASN A 22 30.74 -6.72 3.25
C ASN A 22 29.91 -7.63 4.18
N ASN A 23 29.28 -7.06 5.23
CA ASN A 23 28.41 -7.81 6.12
C ASN A 23 26.99 -7.90 5.56
N PHE A 24 26.68 -9.05 4.94
CA PHE A 24 25.37 -9.30 4.33
C PHE A 24 24.19 -9.11 5.30
N ILE A 25 24.32 -9.57 6.54
CA ILE A 25 23.27 -9.44 7.56
C ILE A 25 23.02 -7.97 7.92
N LEU A 26 24.08 -7.20 8.12
CA LEU A 26 23.98 -5.78 8.47
C LEU A 26 23.35 -5.00 7.31
N ALA A 27 23.73 -5.31 6.07
CA ALA A 27 23.15 -4.73 4.86
C ALA A 27 21.64 -5.01 4.75
N LEU A 28 21.21 -6.24 5.02
CA LEU A 28 19.80 -6.62 5.00
C LEU A 28 18.99 -5.91 6.09
N VAL A 29 19.51 -5.85 7.31
CA VAL A 29 18.83 -5.16 8.41
C VAL A 29 18.69 -3.67 8.13
N VAL A 30 19.75 -3.01 7.67
CA VAL A 30 19.69 -1.57 7.35
C VAL A 30 18.77 -1.29 6.17
N PHE A 31 18.81 -2.11 5.12
CA PHE A 31 17.91 -1.99 3.98
C PHE A 31 16.43 -2.12 4.39
N THR A 32 16.10 -3.12 5.21
CA THR A 32 14.73 -3.31 5.71
C THR A 32 14.28 -2.16 6.62
N VAL A 33 15.17 -1.59 7.45
CA VAL A 33 14.87 -0.42 8.28
C VAL A 33 14.63 0.82 7.42
N ILE A 34 15.46 1.08 6.41
CA ILE A 34 15.28 2.21 5.48
C ILE A 34 13.93 2.11 4.76
N ILE A 35 13.62 0.94 4.20
CA ILE A 35 12.34 0.71 3.54
C ILE A 35 11.17 0.91 4.51
N ARG A 36 11.26 0.38 5.74
CA ARG A 36 10.22 0.60 6.76
C ARG A 36 10.03 2.08 7.06
N LEU A 37 11.10 2.86 7.19
CA LEU A 37 11.01 4.30 7.46
C LEU A 37 10.38 5.06 6.28
N LEU A 38 10.72 4.71 5.05
CA LEU A 38 10.11 5.29 3.84
C LEU A 38 8.63 4.91 3.69
N LEU A 39 8.28 3.67 4.01
CA LEU A 39 6.90 3.17 3.92
C LEU A 39 6.04 3.58 5.11
N LEU A 40 6.60 3.93 6.27
CA LEU A 40 5.85 4.32 7.46
C LEU A 40 4.86 5.47 7.21
N PRO A 41 5.25 6.62 6.60
CA PRO A 41 4.30 7.68 6.30
C PRO A 41 3.25 7.23 5.27
N LEU A 42 3.62 6.40 4.30
CA LEU A 42 2.69 5.83 3.31
C LEU A 42 1.66 4.91 3.99
N ASN A 43 2.11 4.03 4.88
CA ASN A 43 1.28 3.11 5.65
C ASN A 43 0.31 3.87 6.56
N LEU A 44 0.73 4.98 7.17
CA LEU A 44 -0.17 5.85 7.93
C LEU A 44 -1.25 6.47 7.05
N ARG A 45 -0.89 6.94 5.85
CA ARG A 45 -1.86 7.46 4.87
C ARG A 45 -2.82 6.38 4.39
N GLN A 46 -2.31 5.17 4.13
CA GLN A 46 -3.11 4.02 3.73
C GLN A 46 -4.08 3.61 4.83
N GLN A 47 -3.63 3.51 6.09
CA GLN A 47 -4.48 3.19 7.24
C GLN A 47 -5.61 4.20 7.43
N ARG A 48 -5.34 5.51 7.31
CA ARG A 48 -6.39 6.54 7.38
C ARG A 48 -7.44 6.40 6.27
N SER A 49 -7.05 5.94 5.09
CA SER A 49 -8.01 5.64 4.01
C SER A 49 -8.86 4.43 4.34
N SER A 50 -8.26 3.38 4.90
CA SER A 50 -8.96 2.15 5.30
C SER A 50 -9.98 2.39 6.42
N ILE A 51 -9.65 3.22 7.42
CA ILE A 51 -10.57 3.57 8.52
C ILE A 51 -11.80 4.30 7.99
N ARG A 52 -11.62 5.29 7.10
CA ARG A 52 -12.76 5.99 6.47
C ARG A 52 -13.67 5.06 5.69
N MET A 53 -13.10 4.05 5.01
CA MET A 53 -13.93 3.02 4.38
C MET A 53 -14.72 2.21 5.41
N GLN A 54 -14.13 1.86 6.55
CA GLN A 54 -14.83 1.14 7.63
C GLN A 54 -15.97 1.97 8.23
N GLU A 55 -15.80 3.28 8.41
CA GLU A 55 -16.86 4.19 8.87
C GLU A 55 -18.02 4.30 7.88
N LEU A 56 -17.76 4.17 6.58
CA LEU A 56 -18.78 4.17 5.53
C LEU A 56 -19.48 2.81 5.39
N GLN A 57 -18.87 1.70 5.81
CA GLN A 57 -19.50 0.37 5.75
C GLN A 57 -20.90 0.28 6.37
N PRO A 58 -21.19 0.79 7.58
CA PRO A 58 -22.54 0.71 8.15
C PRO A 58 -23.58 1.49 7.34
N GLN A 59 -23.21 2.64 6.76
CA GLN A 59 -24.11 3.43 5.91
C GLN A 59 -24.37 2.71 4.59
N VAL A 60 -23.33 2.15 3.99
CA VAL A 60 -23.43 1.30 2.80
C VAL A 60 -24.32 0.08 3.07
N GLN A 61 -24.19 -0.57 4.22
CA GLN A 61 -25.06 -1.68 4.62
C GLN A 61 -26.51 -1.24 4.89
N ALA A 62 -26.74 -0.07 5.45
CA ALA A 62 -28.07 0.48 5.67
C ALA A 62 -28.78 0.80 4.33
N ILE A 63 -28.06 1.37 3.37
CA ILE A 63 -28.54 1.58 2.00
C ILE A 63 -28.83 0.22 1.34
N GLN A 64 -27.87 -0.72 1.37
CA GLN A 64 -28.09 -2.06 0.83
C GLN A 64 -29.30 -2.78 1.45
N LYS A 65 -29.59 -2.58 2.74
CA LYS A 65 -30.79 -3.13 3.40
C LYS A 65 -32.07 -2.40 2.96
N LYS A 66 -32.04 -1.07 2.86
CA LYS A 66 -33.20 -0.27 2.45
C LYS A 66 -33.60 -0.51 0.99
N TYR A 67 -32.64 -0.82 0.13
CA TYR A 67 -32.85 -1.10 -1.29
C TYR A 67 -32.80 -2.60 -1.64
N ARG A 68 -32.66 -3.49 -0.64
CA ARG A 68 -32.58 -4.95 -0.84
C ARG A 68 -33.84 -5.53 -1.48
N ASP A 69 -34.99 -4.94 -1.18
CA ASP A 69 -36.30 -5.38 -1.69
C ASP A 69 -36.71 -4.72 -3.01
N ASN A 70 -35.90 -3.80 -3.58
CA ASN A 70 -36.17 -3.14 -4.86
C ASN A 70 -34.90 -2.97 -5.72
N PRO A 71 -34.27 -4.08 -6.16
CA PRO A 71 -33.12 -4.03 -7.07
C PRO A 71 -33.41 -3.30 -8.40
N GLN A 72 -34.68 -3.26 -8.83
CA GLN A 72 -35.11 -2.54 -10.04
C GLN A 72 -35.03 -1.01 -9.90
N LYS A 73 -35.45 -0.43 -8.75
CA LYS A 73 -35.33 1.02 -8.52
C LYS A 73 -33.88 1.49 -8.35
N MET A 74 -33.00 0.60 -7.87
CA MET A 74 -31.58 0.91 -7.74
C MET A 74 -30.90 1.04 -9.11
N GLN A 75 -31.35 0.34 -10.16
CA GLN A 75 -30.80 0.51 -11.51
C GLN A 75 -31.29 1.79 -12.21
N GLU A 76 -32.49 2.27 -11.86
CA GLU A 76 -33.07 3.49 -12.46
C GLU A 76 -32.47 4.80 -11.92
N GLU A 77 -31.96 4.85 -10.67
CA GLU A 77 -31.31 6.05 -10.11
C GLU A 77 -29.80 6.17 -10.43
N PHE A 78 -29.15 5.07 -10.84
CA PHE A 78 -27.72 5.05 -11.18
C PHE A 78 -27.43 5.12 -12.69
N ALA A 79 -28.47 5.19 -13.53
CA ALA A 79 -28.38 5.46 -14.97
C ALA A 79 -28.37 6.98 -15.23
#